data_AF-A0A810NNT1-F1
#
_entry.id   AF-A0A810NNT1-F1
#
_cell.length_a   1.000
_cell.length_b   1.000
_cell.length_c   1.000
_cell.angle_alpha   90.00
_cell.angle_beta   90.00
_cell.angle_gamma   90.00
#
_symmetry.space_group_name_H-M   'P 1'
#
loop_
_entity.id
_entity.type
_entity.pdbx_description
1 polymer ?
#
loop_
_entity_poly.entity_id
_entity_poly.type
_entity_poly.pdbx_seq_one_letter_code
_entity_poly.pdbx_strand_id
1 'polypeptide(L)'
;MTAYSDGITDQNYLRGVQIADAAGQVRFTSIFPACYTGRWPHVHFEVYPDQAAITDSAKAVATSQVALPADVCETVYATAGYEQSISTFSQVSLDSDNVFGDDGGASQLGTVSGDVGTGYTVSLTVGVDTGTAPAGGGAPPDGGPGGPGGTPPSGPPPTSR
;
A
#
# COMPACT_ATOMS: atom_id res chain seq x y z
N MET A 1 -23.63 -2.01 0.58
CA MET A 1 -24.21 -3.08 1.41
C MET A 1 -23.94 -4.39 0.69
N THR A 2 -23.15 -5.36 1.14
CA THR A 2 -22.53 -5.71 2.44
C THR A 2 -21.27 -6.54 2.14
N ALA A 3 -20.18 -6.39 2.89
CA ALA A 3 -19.14 -7.41 2.99
C ALA A 3 -19.07 -7.86 4.46
N TYR A 4 -19.31 -9.16 4.66
CA TYR A 4 -19.36 -9.82 5.95
C TYR A 4 -17.96 -10.01 6.52
N SER A 5 -17.71 -9.35 7.64
CA SER A 5 -16.84 -9.82 8.72
C SER A 5 -17.38 -9.18 10.00
N ASP A 6 -18.09 -10.00 10.79
CA ASP A 6 -18.79 -9.60 12.01
C ASP A 6 -17.82 -8.93 13.00
N GLY A 7 -17.93 -7.60 13.13
CA GLY A 7 -17.23 -6.83 14.17
C GLY A 7 -16.86 -5.39 13.83
N ILE A 8 -16.84 -4.99 12.55
CA ILE A 8 -16.48 -3.61 12.14
C ILE A 8 -17.50 -3.08 11.13
N THR A 9 -18.79 -3.20 11.44
CA THR A 9 -19.82 -2.44 10.76
C THR A 9 -19.90 -1.07 11.43
N ASP A 10 -19.63 -0.02 10.66
CA ASP A 10 -19.79 1.40 11.01
C ASP A 10 -18.60 2.16 11.63
N GLN A 11 -17.38 1.84 11.23
CA GLN A 11 -16.21 2.69 11.48
C GLN A 11 -15.73 3.32 10.15
N ASN A 12 -16.41 4.36 9.66
CA ASN A 12 -15.98 5.16 8.51
C ASN A 12 -14.78 6.10 8.82
N TYR A 13 -14.16 5.93 9.98
CA TYR A 13 -13.01 6.73 10.40
C TYR A 13 -11.83 6.49 9.46
N LEU A 14 -11.14 7.58 9.09
CA LEU A 14 -9.95 7.57 8.23
C LEU A 14 -10.19 7.07 6.79
N ARG A 15 -11.44 7.05 6.34
CA ARG A 15 -11.82 6.77 4.94
C ARG A 15 -12.42 8.02 4.31
N GLY A 16 -12.05 8.29 3.06
CA GLY A 16 -12.55 9.43 2.33
C GLY A 16 -12.53 9.17 0.82
N VAL A 17 -13.36 9.92 0.11
CA VAL A 17 -13.41 9.92 -1.36
C VAL A 17 -13.34 11.37 -1.80
N GLN A 18 -12.55 11.65 -2.84
CA GLN A 18 -12.51 12.95 -3.51
C GLN A 18 -12.46 12.73 -5.02
N ILE A 19 -13.00 13.70 -5.75
CA ILE A 19 -12.82 13.79 -7.20
C ILE A 19 -11.60 14.66 -7.45
N ALA A 20 -10.69 14.19 -8.31
CA ALA A 20 -9.52 14.95 -8.70
C ALA A 20 -9.93 16.25 -9.39
N ASP A 21 -9.24 17.34 -9.08
CA ASP A 21 -9.48 18.63 -9.72
C ASP A 21 -8.94 18.66 -11.17
N ALA A 22 -9.04 19.82 -11.83
CA ALA A 22 -8.56 20.00 -13.20
C ALA A 22 -7.04 19.81 -13.36
N ALA A 23 -6.27 19.83 -12.26
CA ALA A 23 -4.85 19.55 -12.24
C ALA A 23 -4.53 18.09 -11.82
N GLY A 24 -5.55 17.26 -11.63
CA GLY A 24 -5.40 15.87 -11.20
C GLY A 24 -5.11 15.71 -9.71
N GLN A 25 -5.35 16.74 -8.89
CA GLN A 25 -5.01 16.71 -7.47
C GLN A 25 -6.20 16.31 -6.59
N VAL A 26 -5.91 15.55 -5.54
CA VAL A 26 -6.82 15.29 -4.42
C VAL A 26 -6.11 15.63 -3.12
N ARG A 27 -6.86 16.14 -2.14
CA ARG A 27 -6.35 16.44 -0.80
C ARG A 27 -7.27 15.85 0.24
N PHE A 28 -6.66 15.16 1.20
CA PHE A 28 -7.31 14.63 2.39
C PHE A 28 -6.64 15.21 3.62
N THR A 29 -7.43 15.50 4.65
CA THR A 29 -6.93 15.83 5.99
C THR A 29 -7.25 14.66 6.90
N SER A 30 -6.24 14.11 7.55
CA SER A 30 -6.34 12.95 8.43
C SER A 30 -5.36 13.09 9.59
N ILE A 31 -5.35 12.09 10.48
CA ILE A 31 -4.28 11.91 11.46
C ILE A 31 -3.12 11.13 10.84
N PHE A 32 -1.94 11.26 11.42
CA PHE A 32 -0.77 10.49 10.99
C PHE A 32 -0.97 8.99 11.29
N PRO A 33 -0.68 8.06 10.35
CA PRO A 33 -0.85 6.64 10.60
C PRO A 33 0.07 6.09 11.69
N ALA A 34 -0.49 5.31 12.62
CA ALA A 34 0.27 4.50 13.55
C ALA A 34 0.94 3.30 12.86
N CYS A 35 1.97 2.72 13.48
CA CYS A 35 2.63 1.51 12.99
C CYS A 35 2.02 0.27 13.62
N TYR A 36 1.67 -0.72 12.81
CA TYR A 36 1.23 -2.03 13.28
C TYR A 36 2.22 -3.12 12.87
N THR A 37 2.13 -4.28 13.51
CA THR A 37 3.10 -5.37 13.32
C THR A 37 3.16 -5.85 11.87
N GLY A 38 4.38 -5.97 11.34
CA GLY A 38 4.66 -6.63 10.07
C GLY A 38 4.46 -5.78 8.82
N ARG A 39 4.10 -4.49 8.95
CA ARG A 39 3.96 -3.58 7.81
C ARG A 39 4.58 -2.23 8.10
N TRP A 40 5.27 -1.66 7.11
CA TRP A 40 5.79 -0.30 7.14
C TRP A 40 4.63 0.71 7.22
N PRO A 41 4.73 1.85 7.94
CA PRO A 41 3.64 2.83 8.01
C PRO A 41 3.19 3.37 6.64
N HIS A 42 1.88 3.32 6.37
CA HIS A 42 1.32 3.68 5.06
C HIS A 42 -0.08 4.28 5.10
N VAL A 43 -0.46 4.90 3.98
CA VAL A 43 -1.83 5.31 3.64
C VAL A 43 -2.28 4.56 2.38
N HIS A 44 -3.41 3.87 2.43
CA HIS A 44 -4.00 3.22 1.25
C HIS A 44 -4.67 4.22 0.33
N PHE A 45 -4.62 3.98 -0.98
CA PHE A 45 -5.48 4.65 -1.94
C PHE A 45 -5.90 3.72 -3.07
N GLU A 46 -7.04 4.07 -3.65
CA GLU A 46 -7.59 3.46 -4.86
C GLU A 46 -7.97 4.57 -5.82
N VAL A 47 -7.75 4.34 -7.12
CA VAL A 47 -8.11 5.28 -8.17
C VAL A 47 -9.17 4.61 -9.05
N TYR A 48 -10.23 5.36 -9.32
CA TYR A 48 -11.36 4.93 -10.15
C TYR A 48 -11.38 5.78 -11.42
N PRO A 49 -11.85 5.23 -12.55
CA PRO A 49 -11.83 5.93 -13.83
C PRO A 49 -12.82 7.11 -13.87
N ASP A 50 -13.90 7.03 -13.10
CA ASP A 50 -14.92 8.07 -13.00
C ASP A 50 -15.69 8.00 -11.66
N GLN A 51 -16.56 8.98 -11.44
CA GLN A 51 -17.35 9.10 -10.21
C GLN A 51 -18.34 7.95 -10.00
N ALA A 52 -18.91 7.38 -11.07
CA ALA A 52 -19.91 6.33 -10.96
C ALA A 52 -19.27 5.01 -10.49
N ALA A 53 -18.04 4.76 -10.93
CA ALA A 53 -17.24 3.58 -10.60
C ALA A 53 -16.87 3.49 -9.11
N ILE A 54 -16.82 4.60 -8.36
CA ILE A 54 -16.39 4.64 -6.95
C ILE A 54 -17.27 3.75 -6.04
N THR A 55 -18.51 3.49 -6.43
CA THR A 55 -19.45 2.67 -5.65
C THR A 55 -19.18 1.17 -5.69
N ASP A 56 -18.28 0.73 -6.57
CA ASP A 56 -17.91 -0.67 -6.78
C ASP A 56 -16.39 -0.82 -6.76
N SER A 57 -15.82 -1.38 -5.69
CA SER A 57 -14.37 -1.50 -5.54
C SER A 57 -13.70 -2.37 -6.59
N ALA A 58 -14.45 -3.23 -7.29
CA ALA A 58 -13.93 -3.98 -8.43
C ALA A 58 -13.59 -3.07 -9.63
N LYS A 59 -14.04 -1.81 -9.61
CA LYS A 59 -13.81 -0.83 -10.67
C LYS A 59 -12.56 0.03 -10.49
N ALA A 60 -11.76 -0.22 -9.45
CA ALA A 60 -10.48 0.44 -9.29
C ALA A 60 -9.55 0.11 -10.48
N VAL A 61 -8.97 1.15 -11.07
CA VAL A 61 -7.94 1.08 -12.13
C VAL A 61 -6.53 1.10 -11.56
N ALA A 62 -6.37 1.54 -10.31
CA ALA A 62 -5.14 1.40 -9.55
C ALA A 62 -5.46 1.22 -8.07
N THR A 63 -4.72 0.33 -7.40
CA THR A 63 -4.71 0.17 -5.95
C THR A 63 -3.26 0.21 -5.50
N SER A 64 -2.93 1.10 -4.57
CA SER A 64 -1.56 1.23 -4.08
C SER A 64 -1.56 1.89 -2.70
N GLN A 65 -0.37 2.24 -2.22
CA GLN A 65 -0.10 2.70 -0.87
C GLN A 65 0.95 3.81 -0.91
N VAL A 66 0.82 4.80 -0.04
CA VAL A 66 1.85 5.82 0.22
C VAL A 66 2.64 5.39 1.44
N ALA A 67 3.93 5.06 1.27
CA ALA A 67 4.85 4.81 2.38
C ALA A 67 5.27 6.14 3.04
N LEU A 68 5.43 6.14 4.36
CA LEU A 68 5.86 7.32 5.12
C LEU A 68 7.38 7.29 5.39
N PRO A 69 8.10 8.41 5.26
CA PRO A 69 9.54 8.48 5.58
C PRO A 69 9.87 8.12 7.02
N ALA A 70 10.98 7.42 7.22
CA ALA A 70 11.39 6.89 8.52
C ALA A 70 11.61 7.98 9.57
N ASP A 71 12.30 9.05 9.20
CA ASP A 71 12.61 10.20 10.07
C ASP A 71 11.34 10.91 10.57
N VAL A 72 10.32 11.01 9.71
CA VAL A 72 9.01 11.56 10.06
C VAL A 72 8.27 10.62 11.01
N CYS A 73 8.27 9.31 10.73
CA CYS A 73 7.68 8.30 11.60
C CYS A 73 8.31 8.32 13.01
N GLU A 74 9.64 8.34 13.10
CA GLU A 74 10.38 8.44 14.36
C GLU A 74 9.97 9.68 15.16
N THR A 75 9.89 10.83 14.47
CA THR A 75 9.50 12.11 15.09
C THR A 75 8.07 12.07 15.62
N VAL A 76 7.12 11.55 14.84
CA VAL A 76 5.71 11.45 15.26
C VAL A 76 5.53 10.42 16.36
N TYR A 77 6.19 9.27 16.28
CA TYR A 77 6.01 8.19 17.26
C TYR A 77 6.61 8.50 18.64
N ALA A 78 7.48 9.50 18.72
CA ALA A 78 7.94 10.06 20.00
C ALA A 78 6.87 10.93 20.72
N THR A 79 5.71 11.17 20.12
CA THR A 79 4.62 11.98 20.69
C THR A 79 3.59 11.13 21.44
N ALA A 80 2.81 11.78 22.32
CA ALA A 80 1.80 11.11 23.11
C ALA A 80 0.71 10.45 22.24
N GLY A 81 0.37 9.20 22.55
CA GLY A 81 -0.65 8.42 21.83
C GLY A 81 -0.10 7.52 20.73
N TYR A 82 1.19 7.57 20.42
CA TYR A 82 1.85 6.70 19.44
C TYR A 82 2.84 5.70 20.07
N GLU A 83 2.87 5.56 21.39
CA GLU A 83 3.90 4.81 22.11
C GLU A 83 4.02 3.35 21.61
N GLN A 84 2.89 2.73 21.27
CA GLN A 84 2.87 1.37 20.71
C GLN A 84 3.59 1.28 19.36
N SER A 85 3.54 2.34 18.55
CA SER A 85 4.14 2.41 17.22
C SER A 85 5.66 2.33 17.26
N ILE A 86 6.30 2.79 18.34
CA ILE A 86 7.76 2.71 18.52
C ILE A 86 8.22 1.24 18.46
N SER A 87 7.52 0.38 19.19
CA SER A 87 7.89 -1.03 19.31
C SER A 87 7.68 -1.80 18.01
N THR A 88 6.62 -1.49 17.26
CA THR A 88 6.30 -2.16 15.99
C THR A 88 7.18 -1.64 14.86
N PHE A 89 7.42 -0.33 14.81
CA PHE A 89 8.27 0.30 13.80
C PHE A 89 9.71 -0.22 13.83
N SER A 90 10.26 -0.46 15.03
CA SER A 90 11.62 -1.02 15.16
C SER A 90 11.78 -2.46 14.64
N GLN A 91 10.69 -3.14 14.28
CA GLN A 91 10.68 -4.52 13.77
C GLN A 91 10.51 -4.59 12.25
N VAL A 92 10.35 -3.46 11.56
CA VAL A 92 10.07 -3.40 10.13
C VAL A 92 11.03 -2.45 9.42
N SER A 93 11.26 -2.71 8.14
CA SER A 93 11.97 -1.85 7.20
C SER A 93 11.24 -1.86 5.86
N LEU A 94 11.45 -0.84 5.03
CA LEU A 94 10.93 -0.82 3.66
C LEU A 94 11.33 -2.08 2.88
N ASP A 95 12.61 -2.46 2.94
CA ASP A 95 13.16 -3.64 2.25
C ASP A 95 12.54 -4.97 2.72
N SER A 96 12.05 -5.03 3.96
CA SER A 96 11.41 -6.23 4.52
C SER A 96 9.88 -6.24 4.37
N ASP A 97 9.27 -5.13 3.96
CA ASP A 97 7.82 -5.04 3.80
C ASP A 97 7.38 -5.75 2.51
N ASN A 98 6.31 -6.53 2.57
CA ASN A 98 5.86 -7.34 1.45
C ASN A 98 5.19 -6.54 0.32
N VAL A 99 5.00 -5.23 0.49
CA VAL A 99 4.48 -4.33 -0.55
C VAL A 99 5.56 -3.39 -1.06
N PHE A 100 6.40 -2.86 -0.17
CA PHE A 100 7.43 -1.88 -0.55
C PHE A 100 8.80 -2.50 -0.85
N GLY A 101 9.05 -3.75 -0.44
CA GLY A 101 10.36 -4.37 -0.51
C GLY A 101 10.88 -4.61 -1.93
N ASP A 102 10.00 -4.71 -2.93
CA ASP A 102 10.40 -4.96 -4.33
C ASP A 102 11.26 -3.84 -4.93
N ASP A 103 11.05 -2.58 -4.51
CA ASP A 103 11.82 -1.42 -4.96
C ASP A 103 12.32 -0.52 -3.82
N GLY A 104 12.26 -1.00 -2.57
CA GLY A 104 12.59 -0.21 -1.38
C GLY A 104 11.64 0.98 -1.17
N GLY A 105 10.42 0.93 -1.71
CA GLY A 105 9.43 2.00 -1.68
C GLY A 105 9.68 3.12 -2.68
N ALA A 106 10.60 2.97 -3.64
CA ALA A 106 11.00 4.04 -4.55
C ALA A 106 9.80 4.67 -5.32
N SER A 107 8.81 3.87 -5.68
CA SER A 107 7.60 4.33 -6.38
C SER A 107 6.49 4.86 -5.45
N GLN A 108 6.59 4.61 -4.15
CA GLN A 108 5.49 4.79 -3.18
C GLN A 108 5.84 5.66 -1.98
N LEU A 109 7.12 6.02 -1.80
CA LEU A 109 7.58 6.83 -0.69
C LEU A 109 7.14 8.29 -0.85
N GLY A 110 6.30 8.75 0.08
CA GLY A 110 5.80 10.12 0.08
C GLY A 110 6.88 11.13 0.41
N THR A 111 6.81 12.29 -0.23
CA THR A 111 7.55 13.48 0.20
C THR A 111 6.79 14.18 1.31
N VAL A 112 7.50 14.63 2.36
CA VAL A 112 6.87 15.20 3.55
C VAL A 112 7.42 16.59 3.85
N SER A 113 6.53 17.49 4.26
CA SER A 113 6.86 18.81 4.80
C SER A 113 5.99 19.10 6.04
N GLY A 114 6.43 20.05 6.86
CA GLY A 114 5.75 20.41 8.11
C GLY A 114 6.41 19.76 9.33
N ASP A 115 5.69 19.79 10.46
CA ASP A 115 6.18 19.29 11.75
C ASP A 115 5.00 18.87 12.67
N VAL A 116 5.34 18.34 13.84
CA VAL A 116 4.34 17.89 14.84
C VAL A 116 3.45 19.02 15.35
N GLY A 117 3.95 20.27 15.41
CA GLY A 117 3.22 21.40 15.95
C GLY A 117 2.23 22.02 14.95
N THR A 118 2.58 22.05 13.67
CA THR A 118 1.78 22.66 12.59
C THR A 118 1.05 21.64 11.72
N GLY A 119 1.40 20.36 11.84
CA GLY A 119 0.90 19.26 11.02
C GLY A 119 1.81 18.98 9.82
N TYR A 120 1.68 17.76 9.29
CA TYR A 120 2.43 17.31 8.12
C TYR A 120 1.59 17.38 6.85
N THR A 121 2.24 17.73 5.74
CA THR A 121 1.73 17.48 4.38
C THR A 121 2.56 16.38 3.75
N VAL A 122 1.92 15.25 3.43
CA VAL A 122 2.50 14.13 2.67
C VAL A 122 2.04 14.25 1.21
N SER A 123 2.95 14.08 0.26
CA SER A 123 2.65 14.18 -1.18
C SER A 123 3.34 13.07 -1.96
N LEU A 124 2.57 12.40 -2.82
CA LEU A 124 3.05 11.38 -3.76
C LEU A 124 2.47 11.68 -5.14
N THR A 125 3.32 11.71 -6.17
CA THR A 125 2.87 11.77 -7.57
C THR A 125 2.71 10.35 -8.09
N VAL A 126 1.52 10.02 -8.59
CA VAL A 126 1.19 8.67 -9.06
C VAL A 126 0.84 8.73 -10.54
N GLY A 127 1.55 7.95 -11.36
CA GLY A 127 1.16 7.72 -12.75
C GLY A 127 0.01 6.73 -12.79
N VAL A 128 -1.13 7.13 -13.35
CA VAL A 128 -2.33 6.28 -13.48
C VAL A 128 -2.73 6.21 -14.95
N ASP A 129 -2.85 4.98 -15.48
CA ASP A 129 -3.51 4.73 -16.75
C ASP A 129 -5.00 4.43 -16.49
N THR A 130 -5.87 5.40 -16.77
CA THR A 130 -7.32 5.27 -16.59
C THR A 130 -7.97 4.35 -17.62
N GLY A 131 -7.24 3.91 -18.65
CA GLY A 131 -7.67 2.88 -19.60
C GLY A 131 -7.43 1.45 -19.11
N THR A 132 -6.75 1.28 -17.97
CA THR A 132 -6.51 -0.04 -17.36
C THR A 132 -7.82 -0.78 -17.13
N ALA A 133 -7.87 -2.05 -17.51
CA ALA A 133 -9.02 -2.89 -17.19
C ALA A 133 -9.16 -3.01 -15.66
N PRO A 134 -10.31 -2.67 -15.07
CA PRO A 134 -10.45 -2.72 -13.62
C PRO A 134 -10.23 -4.12 -13.07
N ALA A 135 -9.41 -4.23 -12.03
CA ALA A 135 -9.05 -5.50 -11.40
C ALA A 135 -9.51 -5.60 -9.93
N GLY A 136 -9.95 -4.49 -9.34
CA GLY A 136 -10.26 -4.42 -7.91
C GLY A 136 -9.04 -4.63 -7.01
N GLY A 137 -9.17 -4.26 -5.73
CA GLY A 137 -8.09 -4.27 -4.72
C GLY A 137 -7.61 -5.65 -4.27
N GLY A 138 -7.32 -6.57 -5.20
CA GLY A 138 -6.48 -7.71 -4.89
C GLY A 138 -5.08 -7.23 -4.54
N ALA A 139 -4.46 -7.82 -3.51
CA ALA A 139 -3.03 -7.65 -3.26
C ALA A 139 -2.26 -7.87 -4.57
N PRO A 140 -1.14 -7.15 -4.82
CA PRO A 140 -0.28 -7.48 -5.94
C PRO A 140 0.02 -8.99 -5.90
N PRO A 141 0.02 -9.68 -7.04
CA PRO A 141 0.25 -11.12 -7.05
C PRO A 141 1.56 -11.38 -6.32
N ASP A 142 1.49 -12.22 -5.27
CA ASP A 142 2.68 -12.81 -4.65
C ASP A 142 3.61 -13.23 -5.79
N GLY A 143 4.85 -12.72 -5.78
CA GLY A 143 5.86 -13.02 -6.78
C GLY A 143 5.79 -14.49 -7.16
N GLY A 144 5.38 -14.76 -8.40
CA GLY A 144 4.96 -16.08 -8.82
C GLY A 144 6.04 -17.13 -8.50
N PRO A 145 5.65 -18.38 -8.17
CA PRO A 145 6.62 -19.44 -8.04
C PRO A 145 7.38 -19.59 -9.37
N GLY A 146 8.70 -19.64 -9.25
CA GLY A 146 9.65 -19.73 -10.35
C GLY A 146 9.18 -20.71 -11.43
N GLY A 147 9.43 -20.32 -12.68
CA GLY A 147 9.06 -21.09 -13.85
C GLY A 147 9.50 -22.56 -13.74
N PRO A 148 8.74 -23.50 -14.33
CA PRO A 148 9.12 -24.90 -14.30
C PRO A 148 10.45 -25.07 -15.03
N GLY A 149 11.48 -25.38 -14.24
CA GLY A 149 12.77 -25.86 -14.73
C GLY A 149 12.55 -27.02 -15.70
N GLY A 150 13.29 -26.99 -16.80
CA GLY A 150 13.19 -27.96 -17.87
C GLY A 150 13.26 -29.40 -17.37
N THR A 151 12.38 -30.23 -17.90
CA THR A 151 12.44 -31.68 -17.73
C THR A 151 13.75 -32.22 -18.33
N PRO A 152 14.58 -32.94 -17.56
CA PRO A 152 15.66 -33.74 -18.13
C PRO A 152 15.06 -34.92 -18.92
N PRO A 153 15.63 -35.31 -20.07
CA PRO A 153 15.13 -36.45 -20.82
C PRO A 153 15.38 -37.77 -20.06
N SER A 154 14.31 -38.50 -19.77
CA SER A 154 14.34 -39.86 -19.23
C SER A 154 14.78 -40.86 -20.31
N GLY A 155 16.09 -41.11 -20.41
CA GLY A 155 16.63 -42.28 -21.10
C GLY A 155 16.89 -43.43 -20.11
N PRO A 156 16.57 -44.69 -20.44
CA PRO A 156 16.86 -45.82 -19.56
C PRO A 156 18.37 -46.08 -19.45
N PRO A 157 18.87 -46.61 -18.31
CA PRO A 157 20.30 -46.82 -18.08
C PRO A 157 20.88 -47.94 -18.95
N PRO A 158 22.13 -47.82 -19.44
CA PRO A 158 22.81 -48.93 -20.09
C PRO A 158 23.21 -50.01 -19.09
N THR A 159 22.98 -51.26 -19.46
CA THR A 159 23.36 -52.45 -18.70
C THR A 159 24.88 -52.67 -18.74
N SER A 160 25.45 -53.13 -17.63
CA SER A 160 26.89 -53.36 -17.50
C SER A 160 27.40 -54.50 -18.39
N ARG A 161 28.55 -54.30 -19.03
CA ARG A 161 29.66 -55.26 -19.14
C ARG A 161 30.98 -54.50 -19.25
#